data_AF-A0A7C5BL30-F1
#
_entry.id   AF-A0A7C5BL30-F1
#
_cell.length_a   1.000
_cell.length_b   1.000
_cell.length_c   1.000
_cell.angle_alpha   90.00
_cell.angle_beta   90.00
_cell.angle_gamma   90.00
#
_symmetry.space_group_name_H-M   'P 1'
#
loop_
_entity.id
_entity.type
_entity.pdbx_description
1 polymer ?
#
loop_
_entity_poly.entity_id
_entity_poly.type
_entity_poly.pdbx_seq_one_letter_code
_entity_poly.pdbx_strand_id
1 'polypeptide(L)'
;MKKCLLILAVGLLLIIGSVSVMAGGDPQISDKFDESSVPRIAVAGKLLIDLHAEIMLAVDSNQIVNNWFNAGYMWGDFGDFGFAGPRSQYPTVNNIEGIKAVTFNGKQMLKGSPLVEDKDITDDVKGNLLAPASMIGDGEYSIEIWAYNPSVEPNETLISWGDGAVVYPDAKYAPASKWHHIVVVHNGNENKLYVDGSLKTVYSGSGTYRAGFVIGSATDGSNGFSGSIAVIRVHENAMTEDQIAHNFAGGIALGTTFIPNVDPSIPDDVVWGRSDNPKYKQLFSKHFRMMWEPEKDINKIMTDETARKMLEEYEEVYDLYEQMGMAAPIVSANKKDRGDGIKYKINICINWGGGAFGGYNGARGCGYPIHAPGIVHAHELGHAYQTQQMGGLAGNWWETHTSWLAKRFENRNSKFNYYNAMIPNAMFFISNGRNYYHCYHIFEQISLEPELGTMFIAKLWNTNGRDAYPFLRAEQLFPDKIALLKDQWIKMARRNITWDYPDAVKNPKGVDIRMSRTLLEPIPYEPGVYRVPKEMAPQQFGYVTCPLEPKSSTVTVDLEGYIYPERGSEWRACLVAVNEKNESRYGEIFASGKSSMTLKPDEKELYLVVAATPKTMPIAM
;
A
#
# COMPACT_ATOMS: atom_id res chain seq x y z
N MET A 1 -53.28 27.32 38.70
CA MET A 1 -53.60 28.37 37.71
C MET A 1 -52.29 28.70 37.00
N LYS A 2 -52.00 28.23 35.77
CA LYS A 2 -52.46 28.76 34.46
C LYS A 2 -52.57 30.31 34.52
N LYS A 3 -51.99 31.14 33.65
CA LYS A 3 -51.30 31.02 32.35
C LYS A 3 -50.89 32.47 31.96
N CYS A 4 -50.06 32.56 30.91
CA CYS A 4 -49.94 33.62 29.88
C CYS A 4 -48.58 34.32 29.84
N LEU A 5 -47.72 33.97 28.86
CA LEU A 5 -47.65 34.49 27.46
C LEU A 5 -47.15 35.94 27.48
N LEU A 6 -46.07 36.34 26.82
CA LEU A 6 -45.64 36.15 25.42
C LEU A 6 -44.17 36.68 25.38
N ILE A 7 -43.21 36.12 24.63
CA ILE A 7 -42.76 36.69 23.34
C ILE A 7 -41.72 35.73 22.71
N LEU A 8 -42.08 35.34 21.48
CA LEU A 8 -41.38 34.80 20.32
C LEU A 8 -39.90 34.39 20.42
N ALA A 9 -39.66 33.11 20.14
CA ALA A 9 -38.45 32.63 19.47
C ALA A 9 -38.54 32.95 17.97
N VAL A 10 -37.63 33.80 17.48
CA VAL A 10 -37.26 33.95 16.08
C VAL A 10 -35.78 33.61 16.00
N GLY A 11 -35.44 32.62 15.18
CA GLY A 11 -34.05 32.19 14.98
C GLY A 11 -33.91 30.84 14.29
N LEU A 12 -34.80 30.54 13.33
CA LEU A 12 -34.56 29.51 12.33
C LEU A 12 -34.11 30.25 11.07
N LEU A 13 -32.81 30.27 10.76
CA LEU A 13 -32.29 30.49 9.40
C LEU A 13 -30.78 30.16 9.33
N LEU A 14 -30.45 29.27 8.38
CA LEU A 14 -29.19 29.13 7.63
C LEU A 14 -27.97 28.50 8.33
N ILE A 15 -28.05 27.18 8.53
CA ILE A 15 -26.92 26.30 8.20
C ILE A 15 -27.19 25.79 6.79
N ILE A 16 -26.59 26.42 5.78
CA ILE A 16 -26.45 25.77 4.46
C ILE A 16 -25.26 24.82 4.59
N GLY A 17 -25.51 23.69 5.24
CA GLY A 17 -24.76 22.47 4.96
C GLY A 17 -25.44 21.87 3.74
N SER A 18 -24.71 21.75 2.64
CA SER A 18 -25.13 21.02 1.46
C SER A 18 -25.25 19.52 1.78
N VAL A 19 -26.31 19.17 2.50
CA VAL A 19 -26.89 17.84 2.49
C VAL A 19 -27.77 17.80 1.25
N SER A 20 -27.22 17.28 0.16
CA SER A 20 -28.04 16.89 -0.98
C SER A 20 -28.97 15.78 -0.52
N VAL A 21 -30.26 16.11 -0.43
CA VAL A 21 -31.34 15.13 -0.34
C VAL A 21 -31.29 14.28 -1.61
N MET A 22 -30.66 13.11 -1.53
CA MET A 22 -30.60 12.14 -2.63
C MET A 22 -31.88 11.33 -2.66
N ALA A 23 -32.84 11.80 -3.45
CA ALA A 23 -33.97 11.01 -3.89
C ALA A 23 -33.63 10.42 -5.28
N GLY A 24 -33.34 9.11 -5.33
CA GLY A 24 -33.34 8.28 -6.55
C GLY A 24 -32.13 8.44 -7.49
N GLY A 25 -31.16 7.51 -7.36
CA GLY A 25 -30.01 7.35 -8.27
C GLY A 25 -28.73 7.97 -7.74
N ASP A 26 -27.77 7.13 -7.34
CA ASP A 26 -26.44 7.58 -6.90
C ASP A 26 -25.64 8.12 -8.11
N PRO A 27 -25.22 9.40 -8.13
CA PRO A 27 -24.43 9.96 -9.23
C PRO A 27 -23.01 9.37 -9.35
N GLN A 28 -22.55 8.53 -8.41
CA GLN A 28 -21.23 7.91 -8.49
C GLN A 28 -21.16 6.67 -9.38
N ILE A 29 -22.29 5.98 -9.63
CA ILE A 29 -22.32 4.77 -10.46
C ILE A 29 -23.22 4.95 -11.69
N SER A 30 -22.61 4.86 -12.87
CA SER A 30 -23.28 5.04 -14.17
C SER A 30 -23.24 3.77 -15.04
N ASP A 31 -24.19 3.65 -15.96
CA ASP A 31 -24.21 2.65 -17.03
C ASP A 31 -23.45 3.11 -18.28
N LYS A 32 -23.11 4.40 -18.35
CA LYS A 32 -22.43 5.04 -19.47
C LYS A 32 -21.20 5.81 -19.02
N PHE A 33 -20.20 5.86 -19.88
CA PHE A 33 -19.02 6.68 -19.71
C PHE A 33 -18.70 7.42 -21.01
N ASP A 34 -18.65 8.75 -20.97
CA ASP A 34 -18.28 9.58 -22.11
C ASP A 34 -16.80 9.94 -22.05
N GLU A 35 -15.96 9.13 -22.70
CA GLU A 35 -14.52 9.38 -22.75
C GLU A 35 -14.16 10.67 -23.49
N SER A 36 -14.98 11.10 -24.45
CA SER A 36 -14.69 12.29 -25.26
C SER A 36 -14.77 13.60 -24.46
N SER A 37 -15.55 13.59 -23.37
CA SER A 37 -15.66 14.71 -22.42
C SER A 37 -14.53 14.78 -21.40
N VAL A 38 -13.65 13.76 -21.32
CA VAL A 38 -12.63 13.68 -20.27
C VAL A 38 -11.49 14.65 -20.59
N PRO A 39 -11.25 15.68 -19.76
CA PRO A 39 -10.17 16.62 -20.00
C PRO A 39 -8.82 15.92 -19.81
N ARG A 40 -7.92 16.10 -20.79
CA ARG A 40 -6.60 15.48 -20.80
C ARG A 40 -5.53 16.48 -20.43
N ILE A 41 -4.50 16.00 -19.74
CA ILE A 41 -3.28 16.77 -19.48
C ILE A 41 -2.58 16.99 -20.82
N ALA A 42 -2.18 18.23 -21.12
CA ALA A 42 -1.24 18.50 -22.19
C ALA A 42 0.16 18.08 -21.73
N VAL A 43 0.79 17.14 -22.44
CA VAL A 43 2.09 16.56 -22.07
C VAL A 43 3.15 16.95 -23.10
N ALA A 44 4.25 17.56 -22.65
CA ALA A 44 5.47 17.74 -23.43
C ALA A 44 6.41 16.52 -23.25
N GLY A 45 6.52 15.68 -24.28
CA GLY A 45 7.26 14.41 -24.20
C GLY A 45 6.51 13.37 -23.37
N LYS A 46 7.15 12.82 -22.33
CA LYS A 46 6.51 12.02 -21.27
C LYS A 46 6.35 12.81 -19.97
N LEU A 47 5.31 12.51 -19.20
CA LEU A 47 5.28 12.85 -17.78
C LEU A 47 6.23 11.91 -17.06
N LEU A 48 7.44 12.37 -16.74
CA LEU A 48 8.41 11.66 -15.92
C LEU A 48 7.86 11.43 -14.51
N ILE A 49 7.32 12.49 -13.91
CA ILE A 49 6.61 12.46 -12.63
C ILE A 49 5.18 12.97 -12.84
N ASP A 50 4.21 12.28 -12.25
CA ASP A 50 2.81 12.67 -12.19
C ASP A 50 2.25 12.27 -10.82
N LEU A 51 2.13 13.29 -9.96
CA LEU A 51 1.63 13.18 -8.60
C LEU A 51 0.38 14.05 -8.47
N HIS A 52 -0.68 13.47 -7.94
CA HIS A 52 -1.90 14.18 -7.57
C HIS A 52 -2.37 13.67 -6.20
N ALA A 53 -2.77 14.56 -5.28
CA ALA A 53 -3.06 14.17 -3.89
C ALA A 53 -4.31 13.25 -3.73
N GLU A 54 -5.10 13.15 -4.79
CA GLU A 54 -6.23 12.23 -4.96
C GLU A 54 -5.85 10.86 -5.54
N ILE A 55 -4.57 10.63 -5.86
CA ILE A 55 -4.12 9.45 -6.61
C ILE A 55 -2.89 8.83 -5.94
N MET A 56 -3.03 7.57 -5.53
CA MET A 56 -1.97 6.71 -4.99
C MET A 56 -1.17 7.39 -3.87
N LEU A 57 -1.89 8.02 -2.93
CA LEU A 57 -1.33 8.72 -1.77
C LEU A 57 -1.65 7.95 -0.48
N ALA A 58 -0.66 7.27 0.08
CA ALA A 58 -0.81 6.48 1.30
C ALA A 58 -0.61 7.34 2.55
N VAL A 59 -1.66 7.40 3.38
CA VAL A 59 -1.67 8.13 4.65
C VAL A 59 -1.94 7.22 5.84
N ASP A 60 -1.34 7.51 6.99
CA ASP A 60 -1.73 6.84 8.24
C ASP A 60 -2.96 7.50 8.90
N SER A 61 -3.39 6.93 10.03
CA SER A 61 -4.52 7.44 10.82
C SER A 61 -4.34 8.87 11.33
N ASN A 62 -3.10 9.38 11.39
CA ASN A 62 -2.78 10.76 11.76
C ASN A 62 -2.64 11.68 10.55
N GLN A 63 -3.07 11.22 9.36
CA GLN A 63 -2.95 11.93 8.09
C GLN A 63 -1.50 12.17 7.65
N ILE A 64 -0.51 11.46 8.21
CA ILE A 64 0.89 11.55 7.77
C ILE A 64 1.02 10.85 6.42
N VAL A 65 1.62 11.52 5.44
CA VAL A 65 1.93 10.96 4.13
C VAL A 65 3.15 10.06 4.25
N ASN A 66 2.95 8.75 4.31
CA ASN A 66 4.06 7.80 4.35
C ASN A 66 4.60 7.48 2.96
N ASN A 67 3.74 7.58 1.94
CA ASN A 67 4.13 7.28 0.56
C ASN A 67 3.24 8.01 -0.45
N TRP A 68 3.84 8.49 -1.54
CA TRP A 68 3.12 9.02 -2.70
C TRP A 68 3.69 8.42 -3.98
N PHE A 69 2.95 7.52 -4.61
CA PHE A 69 3.44 6.80 -5.78
C PHE A 69 3.44 7.67 -7.03
N ASN A 70 4.49 7.54 -7.83
CA ASN A 70 4.57 8.21 -9.10
C ASN A 70 3.70 7.50 -10.17
N ALA A 71 2.67 8.19 -10.65
CA ALA A 71 1.85 7.72 -11.76
C ALA A 71 2.47 8.01 -13.14
N GLY A 72 3.59 8.75 -13.16
CA GLY A 72 4.37 9.08 -14.35
C GLY A 72 5.20 7.92 -14.89
N TYR A 73 5.98 8.20 -15.92
CA TYR A 73 6.86 7.29 -16.65
C TYR A 73 7.92 6.66 -15.73
N MET A 74 8.55 7.47 -14.89
CA MET A 74 9.55 7.00 -13.95
C MET A 74 8.86 6.26 -12.80
N TRP A 75 9.05 4.95 -12.72
CA TRP A 75 8.53 4.19 -11.59
C TRP A 75 9.20 4.61 -10.28
N GLY A 76 8.46 4.61 -9.17
CA GLY A 76 8.96 4.99 -7.86
C GLY A 76 7.90 5.64 -6.98
N ASP A 77 8.33 6.03 -5.79
CA ASP A 77 7.52 6.69 -4.79
C ASP A 77 8.29 7.79 -4.06
N PHE A 78 7.53 8.70 -3.46
CA PHE A 78 8.05 9.76 -2.60
C PHE A 78 7.68 9.46 -1.15
N GLY A 79 8.69 9.29 -0.31
CA GLY A 79 8.54 9.01 1.11
C GLY A 79 9.14 7.69 1.57
N ASP A 80 9.45 6.76 0.66
CA ASP A 80 10.04 5.45 1.01
C ASP A 80 9.25 4.75 2.13
N PHE A 81 7.92 4.78 2.02
CA PHE A 81 6.98 4.13 2.94
C PHE A 81 7.15 4.55 4.41
N GLY A 82 7.62 5.77 4.67
CA GLY A 82 7.84 6.27 6.03
C GLY A 82 9.18 5.89 6.66
N PHE A 83 10.11 5.31 5.89
CA PHE A 83 11.39 4.79 6.40
C PHE A 83 12.63 5.64 6.09
N ALA A 84 12.52 6.70 5.30
CA ALA A 84 13.62 7.61 5.00
C ALA A 84 14.07 8.47 6.21
N GLY A 85 13.24 8.56 7.26
CA GLY A 85 13.52 9.34 8.45
C GLY A 85 12.47 9.16 9.56
N PRO A 86 12.60 9.86 10.70
CA PRO A 86 11.57 9.86 11.73
C PRO A 86 10.26 10.47 11.20
N ARG A 87 9.12 9.99 11.71
CA ARG A 87 7.77 10.44 11.26
C ARG A 87 7.56 11.96 11.32
N SER A 88 8.27 12.68 12.18
CA SER A 88 8.21 14.14 12.26
C SER A 88 8.71 14.88 11.01
N GLN A 89 9.48 14.20 10.15
CA GLN A 89 9.98 14.74 8.88
C GLN A 89 9.03 14.53 7.69
N TYR A 90 7.92 13.82 7.89
CA TYR A 90 6.93 13.56 6.84
C TYR A 90 5.79 14.59 6.90
N PRO A 91 5.31 15.08 5.74
CA PRO A 91 4.19 16.01 5.67
C PRO A 91 2.86 15.32 5.99
N THR A 92 1.81 16.12 6.16
CA THR A 92 0.44 15.63 6.39
C THR A 92 -0.48 15.94 5.22
N VAL A 93 -1.61 15.25 5.11
CA VAL A 93 -2.69 15.64 4.19
C VAL A 93 -3.67 16.57 4.89
N ASN A 94 -4.05 17.65 4.22
CA ASN A 94 -5.11 18.56 4.65
C ASN A 94 -6.04 18.86 3.48
N ASN A 95 -7.25 19.34 3.80
CA ASN A 95 -8.14 19.95 2.82
C ASN A 95 -8.00 21.48 2.90
N ILE A 96 -7.56 22.11 1.80
CA ILE A 96 -7.38 23.56 1.68
C ILE A 96 -8.36 24.06 0.63
N GLU A 97 -9.39 24.79 1.06
CA GLU A 97 -10.44 25.33 0.18
C GLU A 97 -11.15 24.27 -0.68
N GLY A 98 -11.40 23.09 -0.13
CA GLY A 98 -12.03 21.98 -0.84
C GLY A 98 -11.05 21.06 -1.56
N ILE A 99 -9.76 21.40 -1.62
CA ILE A 99 -8.72 20.64 -2.31
C ILE A 99 -7.90 19.80 -1.32
N LYS A 100 -7.87 18.47 -1.51
CA LYS A 100 -6.95 17.59 -0.79
C LYS A 100 -5.51 17.88 -1.23
N ALA A 101 -4.61 18.09 -0.28
CA ALA A 101 -3.23 18.47 -0.56
C ALA A 101 -2.25 18.00 0.50
N VAL A 102 -1.00 17.77 0.09
CA VAL A 102 0.12 17.44 0.98
C VAL A 102 0.69 18.75 1.54
N THR A 103 0.69 18.88 2.86
CA THR A 103 1.06 20.11 3.58
C THR A 103 2.36 19.93 4.34
N PHE A 104 3.27 20.86 4.12
CA PHE A 104 4.60 20.91 4.70
C PHE A 104 4.70 22.07 5.71
N ASN A 105 5.57 21.91 6.72
CA ASN A 105 5.76 22.90 7.78
C ASN A 105 7.13 23.62 7.74
N GLY A 106 7.84 23.53 6.62
CA GLY A 106 9.18 24.10 6.45
C GLY A 106 10.33 23.23 6.96
N LYS A 107 10.05 22.08 7.58
CA LYS A 107 11.06 21.12 8.07
C LYS A 107 10.83 19.68 7.58
N GLN A 108 9.82 19.50 6.75
CA GLN A 108 9.37 18.21 6.24
C GLN A 108 9.73 18.08 4.76
N MET A 109 9.91 16.86 4.30
CA MET A 109 10.20 16.57 2.90
C MET A 109 9.75 15.17 2.53
N LEU A 110 9.58 14.91 1.23
CA LEU A 110 9.45 13.57 0.68
C LEU A 110 10.59 13.32 -0.31
N LYS A 111 11.34 12.24 -0.12
CA LYS A 111 12.44 11.84 -1.00
C LYS A 111 11.97 10.79 -2.00
N GLY A 112 12.35 10.94 -3.25
CA GLY A 112 12.11 9.95 -4.31
C GLY A 112 12.94 8.69 -4.10
N SER A 113 12.31 7.53 -4.25
CA SER A 113 12.89 6.19 -4.13
C SER A 113 12.28 5.26 -5.20
N PRO A 114 13.00 4.24 -5.70
CA PRO A 114 14.42 3.96 -5.48
C PRO A 114 15.32 4.88 -6.31
N LEU A 115 16.57 5.04 -5.90
CA LEU A 115 17.60 5.73 -6.69
C LEU A 115 18.52 4.68 -7.30
N VAL A 116 18.45 4.51 -8.61
CA VAL A 116 19.27 3.56 -9.37
C VAL A 116 20.12 4.36 -10.35
N GLU A 117 21.40 4.03 -10.47
CA GLU A 117 22.24 4.63 -11.52
C GLU A 117 21.71 4.24 -12.90
N ASP A 118 21.70 5.17 -13.85
CA ASP A 118 21.14 4.95 -15.20
C ASP A 118 21.68 3.69 -15.90
N LYS A 119 22.97 3.39 -15.68
CA LYS A 119 23.65 2.22 -16.26
C LYS A 119 23.10 0.88 -15.74
N ASP A 120 22.46 0.88 -14.58
CA ASP A 120 21.94 -0.30 -13.89
C ASP A 120 20.42 -0.47 -14.07
N ILE A 121 19.76 0.47 -14.76
CA ILE A 121 18.34 0.35 -15.12
C ILE A 121 18.20 -0.68 -16.23
N THR A 122 17.46 -1.75 -15.96
CA THR A 122 17.09 -2.77 -16.93
C THR A 122 15.56 -2.82 -17.10
N ASP A 123 15.05 -3.75 -17.92
CA ASP A 123 13.61 -4.01 -17.98
C ASP A 123 13.08 -4.70 -16.72
N ASP A 124 13.94 -5.40 -15.97
CA ASP A 124 13.60 -6.08 -14.72
C ASP A 124 13.62 -5.14 -13.50
N VAL A 125 14.37 -4.04 -13.59
CA VAL A 125 14.43 -2.97 -12.58
C VAL A 125 13.31 -1.98 -12.87
N LYS A 126 12.16 -2.18 -12.22
CA LYS A 126 11.04 -1.24 -12.27
C LYS A 126 11.18 -0.19 -11.17
N GLY A 127 11.79 0.95 -11.48
CA GLY A 127 11.85 2.05 -10.54
C GLY A 127 13.17 2.80 -10.62
N ASN A 128 13.09 4.11 -10.81
CA ASN A 128 14.22 5.00 -10.64
C ASN A 128 13.71 6.44 -10.54
N LEU A 129 13.95 7.09 -9.41
CA LEU A 129 13.69 8.52 -9.19
C LEU A 129 14.97 9.35 -9.09
N LEU A 130 16.09 8.84 -9.61
CA LEU A 130 17.24 9.66 -9.95
C LEU A 130 16.89 10.56 -11.14
N ALA A 131 17.14 11.87 -11.01
CA ALA A 131 16.85 12.81 -12.09
C ALA A 131 17.56 12.43 -13.39
N PRO A 132 16.85 12.37 -14.54
CA PRO A 132 17.47 12.04 -15.81
C PRO A 132 18.59 13.01 -16.16
N ALA A 133 19.62 12.53 -16.86
CA ALA A 133 20.72 13.36 -17.31
C ALA A 133 20.25 14.54 -18.20
N SER A 134 19.11 14.42 -18.88
CA SER A 134 18.50 15.51 -19.65
C SER A 134 17.98 16.68 -18.80
N MET A 135 17.81 16.50 -17.49
CA MET A 135 17.36 17.56 -16.58
C MET A 135 18.50 18.37 -15.95
N ILE A 136 19.74 18.12 -16.38
CA ILE A 136 20.92 18.92 -16.03
C ILE A 136 21.61 19.41 -17.31
N GLY A 137 22.32 20.54 -17.23
CA GLY A 137 23.00 21.14 -18.38
C GLY A 137 22.02 21.75 -19.40
N ASP A 138 22.17 21.39 -20.68
CA ASP A 138 21.47 22.02 -21.82
C ASP A 138 20.24 21.23 -22.31
N GLY A 139 19.78 20.23 -21.54
CA GLY A 139 18.57 19.48 -21.91
C GLY A 139 17.29 20.28 -21.68
N GLU A 140 16.16 19.83 -22.24
CA GLU A 140 14.87 20.47 -22.02
C GLU A 140 14.08 19.75 -20.93
N TYR A 141 13.21 20.47 -20.22
CA TYR A 141 12.22 19.91 -19.32
C TYR A 141 11.18 20.96 -18.93
N SER A 142 10.07 20.54 -18.32
CA SER A 142 9.16 21.45 -17.61
C SER A 142 8.67 20.85 -16.31
N ILE A 143 8.47 21.69 -15.30
CA ILE A 143 7.93 21.26 -14.01
C ILE A 143 6.71 22.13 -13.71
N GLU A 144 5.56 21.47 -13.61
CA GLU A 144 4.26 22.04 -13.31
C GLU A 144 3.83 21.65 -11.89
N ILE A 145 3.42 22.63 -11.09
CA ILE A 145 3.03 22.44 -9.69
C ILE A 145 1.78 23.26 -9.38
N TRP A 146 0.80 22.64 -8.72
CA TRP A 146 -0.28 23.37 -8.05
C TRP A 146 0.04 23.46 -6.56
N ALA A 147 0.33 24.68 -6.09
CA ALA A 147 0.72 24.95 -4.71
C ALA A 147 -0.11 26.07 -4.09
N TYR A 148 -0.31 25.97 -2.78
CA TYR A 148 -0.92 26.97 -1.92
C TYR A 148 0.09 27.33 -0.83
N ASN A 149 0.39 28.61 -0.65
CA ASN A 149 1.28 29.04 0.42
C ASN A 149 0.58 30.04 1.36
N PRO A 150 0.37 29.71 2.65
CA PRO A 150 -0.29 30.63 3.58
C PRO A 150 0.50 31.92 3.83
N SER A 151 1.83 31.88 3.73
CA SER A 151 2.73 33.04 3.82
C SER A 151 3.94 32.83 2.93
N VAL A 152 4.20 33.75 2.01
CA VAL A 152 5.30 33.59 1.05
C VAL A 152 6.61 34.06 1.65
N GLU A 153 7.53 33.12 1.88
CA GLU A 153 8.90 33.41 2.30
C GLU A 153 9.89 33.22 1.14
N PRO A 154 11.02 33.96 1.12
CA PRO A 154 12.02 33.80 0.08
C PRO A 154 12.62 32.38 0.04
N ASN A 155 12.84 31.87 -1.16
CA ASN A 155 13.55 30.61 -1.46
C ASN A 155 12.88 29.32 -1.00
N GLU A 156 11.60 29.30 -0.60
CA GLU A 156 10.92 28.06 -0.26
C GLU A 156 10.90 27.09 -1.45
N THR A 157 11.45 25.87 -1.28
CA THR A 157 11.63 24.90 -2.37
C THR A 157 10.45 23.94 -2.46
N LEU A 158 9.77 23.91 -3.61
CA LEU A 158 8.65 23.02 -3.88
C LEU A 158 9.14 21.62 -4.27
N ILE A 159 10.09 21.55 -5.20
CA ILE A 159 10.76 20.32 -5.63
C ILE A 159 12.20 20.62 -6.05
N SER A 160 13.13 19.72 -5.76
CA SER A 160 14.54 19.80 -6.15
C SER A 160 15.06 18.45 -6.67
N TRP A 161 16.15 18.47 -7.44
CA TRP A 161 16.73 17.27 -8.07
C TRP A 161 18.26 17.31 -8.21
N GLY A 162 18.89 17.94 -7.23
CA GLY A 162 20.31 18.23 -7.18
C GLY A 162 20.50 19.68 -6.77
N ASP A 163 21.21 20.45 -7.58
CA ASP A 163 21.25 21.93 -7.49
C ASP A 163 20.12 22.60 -8.30
N GLY A 164 19.40 21.85 -9.13
CA GLY A 164 18.15 22.27 -9.75
C GLY A 164 16.98 22.24 -8.76
N ALA A 165 16.14 23.28 -8.79
CA ALA A 165 14.95 23.40 -7.96
C ALA A 165 13.86 24.27 -8.60
N VAL A 166 12.60 23.98 -8.27
CA VAL A 166 11.49 24.93 -8.40
C VAL A 166 11.21 25.51 -7.02
N VAL A 167 11.39 26.82 -6.89
CA VAL A 167 11.06 27.57 -5.69
C VAL A 167 9.68 28.21 -5.83
N TYR A 168 8.99 28.40 -4.70
CA TYR A 168 7.73 29.14 -4.68
C TYR A 168 7.99 30.59 -5.17
N PRO A 169 7.23 31.12 -6.14
CA PRO A 169 7.46 32.45 -6.69
C PRO A 169 7.31 33.58 -5.66
N ASP A 170 7.98 34.70 -5.91
CA ASP A 170 7.80 35.93 -5.13
C ASP A 170 6.32 36.31 -5.01
N ALA A 171 5.93 36.86 -3.86
CA ALA A 171 4.54 37.22 -3.54
C ALA A 171 3.90 38.18 -4.56
N LYS A 172 4.69 38.96 -5.31
CA LYS A 172 4.18 39.81 -6.40
C LYS A 172 3.66 39.01 -7.61
N TYR A 173 4.16 37.79 -7.80
CA TYR A 173 3.75 36.88 -8.87
C TYR A 173 2.73 35.85 -8.40
N ALA A 174 2.93 35.27 -7.21
CA ALA A 174 2.06 34.28 -6.59
C ALA A 174 1.74 34.72 -5.14
N PRO A 175 0.72 35.56 -4.91
CA PRO A 175 0.35 36.03 -3.58
C PRO A 175 0.01 34.90 -2.61
N ALA A 176 0.16 35.17 -1.31
CA ALA A 176 -0.17 34.22 -0.26
C ALA A 176 -1.68 33.87 -0.23
N SER A 177 -1.98 32.74 0.42
CA SER A 177 -3.32 32.25 0.72
C SER A 177 -4.20 31.99 -0.50
N LYS A 178 -3.59 31.55 -1.62
CA LYS A 178 -4.28 31.16 -2.85
C LYS A 178 -3.59 29.98 -3.51
N TRP A 179 -4.38 29.18 -4.23
CA TRP A 179 -3.86 28.18 -5.14
C TRP A 179 -3.28 28.84 -6.39
N HIS A 180 -2.04 28.48 -6.72
CA HIS A 180 -1.35 28.95 -7.92
C HIS A 180 -0.86 27.78 -8.77
N HIS A 181 -0.98 27.94 -10.07
CA HIS A 181 -0.37 27.06 -11.07
C HIS A 181 1.01 27.61 -11.42
N ILE A 182 2.06 26.93 -10.97
CA ILE A 182 3.44 27.36 -11.12
C ILE A 182 4.10 26.43 -12.12
N VAL A 183 4.62 26.98 -13.21
CA VAL A 183 5.34 26.21 -14.23
C VAL A 183 6.70 26.81 -14.49
N VAL A 184 7.75 25.99 -14.36
CA VAL A 184 9.10 26.33 -14.81
C VAL A 184 9.40 25.53 -16.07
N VAL A 185 9.68 26.22 -17.17
CA VAL A 185 10.09 25.63 -18.44
C VAL A 185 11.57 25.90 -18.65
N HIS A 186 12.37 24.86 -18.83
CA HIS A 186 13.75 24.96 -19.27
C HIS A 186 13.86 24.49 -20.73
N ASN A 187 14.33 25.38 -21.61
CA ASN A 187 14.41 25.11 -23.06
C ASN A 187 15.85 24.82 -23.54
N GLY A 188 16.69 24.32 -22.63
CA GLY A 188 18.12 24.05 -22.89
C GLY A 188 19.02 25.28 -22.84
N ASN A 189 18.48 26.48 -22.61
CA ASN A 189 19.28 27.72 -22.49
C ASN A 189 18.83 28.58 -21.31
N GLU A 190 17.53 28.83 -21.18
CA GLU A 190 16.95 29.69 -20.14
C GLU A 190 15.79 28.99 -19.44
N ASN A 191 15.47 29.48 -18.23
CA ASN A 191 14.24 29.13 -17.54
C ASN A 191 13.20 30.22 -17.74
N LYS A 192 11.97 29.79 -17.95
CA LYS A 192 10.80 30.65 -17.99
C LYS A 192 9.86 30.27 -16.87
N LEU A 193 9.54 31.22 -16.00
CA LEU A 193 8.55 31.06 -14.94
C LEU A 193 7.20 31.55 -15.43
N TYR A 194 6.22 30.66 -15.44
CA TYR A 194 4.81 30.96 -15.64
C TYR A 194 4.08 30.80 -14.30
N VAL A 195 3.17 31.73 -14.02
CA VAL A 195 2.23 31.63 -12.90
C VAL A 195 0.84 31.90 -13.44
N ASP A 196 -0.09 31.00 -13.16
CA ASP A 196 -1.50 31.06 -13.58
C ASP A 196 -1.64 31.27 -15.09
N GLY A 197 -0.95 30.41 -15.86
CA GLY A 197 -0.95 30.42 -17.32
C GLY A 197 -0.15 31.55 -17.99
N SER A 198 0.45 32.47 -17.23
CA SER A 198 1.10 33.68 -17.78
C SER A 198 2.59 33.74 -17.46
N LEU A 199 3.42 34.07 -18.46
CA LEU A 199 4.86 34.30 -18.27
C LEU A 199 5.12 35.47 -17.30
N LYS A 200 5.95 35.25 -16.28
CA LYS A 200 6.29 36.25 -15.26
C LYS A 200 7.71 36.75 -15.36
N THR A 201 8.65 35.85 -15.63
CA THR A 201 10.07 36.19 -15.76
C THR A 201 10.82 35.13 -16.53
N VAL A 202 11.97 35.55 -17.08
CA VAL A 202 12.96 34.71 -17.74
C VAL A 202 14.28 34.87 -17.00
N TYR A 203 14.99 33.78 -16.75
CA TYR A 203 16.26 33.81 -16.04
C TYR A 203 17.19 32.69 -16.51
N SER A 204 18.49 32.93 -16.40
CA SER A 204 19.50 31.93 -16.74
C SER A 204 19.78 30.99 -15.57
N GLY A 205 20.26 29.80 -15.90
CA GLY A 205 20.65 28.78 -14.93
C GLY A 205 20.13 27.42 -15.37
N SER A 206 20.87 26.38 -15.06
CA SER A 206 20.39 25.00 -15.14
C SER A 206 20.99 24.25 -13.97
N GLY A 207 20.37 23.13 -13.59
CA GLY A 207 21.02 22.22 -12.65
C GLY A 207 22.31 21.71 -13.28
N THR A 208 23.41 21.77 -12.55
CA THR A 208 24.71 21.22 -12.98
C THR A 208 25.05 19.92 -12.27
N TYR A 209 24.41 19.69 -11.12
CA TYR A 209 24.56 18.51 -10.28
C TYR A 209 23.22 17.77 -10.21
N ARG A 210 23.24 16.46 -10.47
CA ARG A 210 22.04 15.62 -10.40
C ARG A 210 21.96 14.84 -9.09
N ALA A 211 20.74 14.72 -8.56
CA ALA A 211 20.40 13.86 -7.43
C ALA A 211 18.99 13.27 -7.60
N GLY A 212 18.55 12.48 -6.62
CA GLY A 212 17.14 12.07 -6.54
C GLY A 212 16.21 13.25 -6.29
N PHE A 213 14.97 13.15 -6.75
CA PHE A 213 13.98 14.19 -6.50
C PHE A 213 13.63 14.31 -5.01
N VAL A 214 13.47 15.54 -4.51
CA VAL A 214 13.00 15.85 -3.15
C VAL A 214 11.89 16.87 -3.23
N ILE A 215 10.77 16.60 -2.57
CA ILE A 215 9.59 17.49 -2.51
C ILE A 215 9.58 18.19 -1.15
N GLY A 216 9.30 19.49 -1.15
CA GLY A 216 9.11 20.33 0.03
C GLY A 216 10.41 20.87 0.66
N SER A 217 11.57 20.61 0.05
CA SER A 217 12.88 21.11 0.50
C SER A 217 13.93 20.97 -0.61
N ALA A 218 15.04 21.69 -0.47
CA ALA A 218 16.25 21.45 -1.25
C ALA A 218 16.87 20.08 -0.90
N THR A 219 17.75 19.56 -1.77
CA THR A 219 18.35 18.23 -1.60
C THR A 219 19.22 18.08 -0.35
N ASP A 220 19.78 19.18 0.14
CA ASP A 220 20.56 19.25 1.39
C ASP A 220 19.69 19.47 2.65
N GLY A 221 18.38 19.57 2.50
CA GLY A 221 17.42 19.81 3.58
C GLY A 221 17.23 21.28 3.95
N SER A 222 17.85 22.21 3.24
CA SER A 222 17.61 23.64 3.39
C SER A 222 16.31 24.09 2.71
N ASN A 223 15.93 25.36 2.89
CA ASN A 223 14.88 26.02 2.10
C ASN A 223 13.53 25.28 2.12
N GLY A 224 13.13 24.76 3.28
CA GLY A 224 11.91 23.98 3.42
C GLY A 224 10.65 24.80 3.13
N PHE A 225 9.71 24.19 2.41
CA PHE A 225 8.43 24.78 2.07
C PHE A 225 7.41 24.64 3.21
N SER A 226 6.66 25.71 3.47
CA SER A 226 5.68 25.81 4.56
C SER A 226 4.24 26.01 4.06
N GLY A 227 3.90 25.36 2.95
CA GLY A 227 2.55 25.37 2.36
C GLY A 227 2.06 23.98 1.92
N SER A 228 1.08 23.97 1.02
CA SER A 228 0.42 22.77 0.53
C SER A 228 0.63 22.56 -0.98
N ILE A 229 0.83 21.32 -1.41
CA ILE A 229 0.97 20.92 -2.82
C ILE A 229 -0.13 19.92 -3.15
N ALA A 230 -0.91 20.21 -4.19
CA ALA A 230 -1.94 19.30 -4.70
C ALA A 230 -1.44 18.43 -5.86
N VAL A 231 -0.58 18.99 -6.71
CA VAL A 231 -0.15 18.37 -7.97
C VAL A 231 1.33 18.68 -8.23
N ILE A 232 2.08 17.68 -8.70
CA ILE A 232 3.41 17.86 -9.28
C ILE A 232 3.47 17.04 -10.57
N ARG A 233 3.88 17.70 -11.66
CA ARG A 233 4.14 17.07 -12.95
C ARG A 233 5.51 17.48 -13.45
N VAL A 234 6.32 16.50 -13.84
CA VAL A 234 7.60 16.74 -14.50
C VAL A 234 7.49 16.21 -15.91
N HIS A 235 7.63 17.10 -16.88
CA HIS A 235 7.60 16.83 -18.31
C HIS A 235 9.02 16.67 -18.84
N GLU A 236 9.20 15.68 -19.69
CA GLU A 236 10.48 15.36 -20.33
C GLU A 236 10.99 16.49 -21.25
N ASN A 237 10.09 17.28 -21.84
CA ASN A 237 10.46 18.37 -22.77
C ASN A 237 9.93 19.73 -22.29
N ALA A 238 10.36 20.79 -22.97
CA ALA A 238 9.82 22.14 -22.76
C ALA A 238 8.34 22.23 -23.20
N MET A 239 7.46 22.67 -22.30
CA MET A 239 6.06 22.93 -22.61
C MET A 239 5.91 24.20 -23.45
N THR A 240 4.94 24.20 -24.37
CA THR A 240 4.52 25.40 -25.09
C THR A 240 3.56 26.24 -24.25
N GLU A 241 3.41 27.52 -24.60
CA GLU A 241 2.48 28.43 -23.92
C GLU A 241 1.02 27.92 -23.97
N ASP A 242 0.61 27.33 -25.10
CA ASP A 242 -0.71 26.71 -25.25
C ASP A 242 -0.91 25.52 -24.32
N GLN A 243 0.11 24.68 -24.15
CA GLN A 243 0.05 23.54 -23.22
C GLN A 243 -0.07 24.01 -21.77
N ILE A 244 0.67 25.07 -21.40
CA ILE A 244 0.62 25.67 -20.06
C ILE A 244 -0.76 26.28 -19.80
N ALA A 245 -1.27 27.07 -20.74
CA ALA A 245 -2.59 27.69 -20.65
C ALA A 245 -3.71 26.65 -20.58
N HIS A 246 -3.60 25.57 -21.37
CA HIS A 246 -4.53 24.43 -21.33
C HIS A 246 -4.54 23.75 -19.96
N ASN A 247 -3.36 23.41 -19.42
CA ASN A 247 -3.27 22.74 -18.12
C ASN A 247 -3.76 23.65 -16.98
N PHE A 248 -3.46 24.95 -17.03
CA PHE A 248 -3.99 25.94 -16.09
C PHE A 248 -5.53 25.99 -16.12
N ALA A 249 -6.10 26.10 -17.32
CA ALA A 249 -7.55 26.18 -17.52
C ALA A 249 -8.28 24.89 -17.09
N GLY A 250 -7.63 23.73 -17.22
CA GLY A 250 -8.14 22.45 -16.71
C GLY A 250 -8.19 22.38 -15.17
N GLY A 251 -7.47 23.25 -14.47
CA GLY A 251 -7.46 23.35 -13.02
C GLY A 251 -6.74 22.19 -12.32
N ILE A 252 -6.77 22.22 -10.99
CA ILE A 252 -6.10 21.24 -10.11
C ILE A 252 -6.53 19.80 -10.45
N ALA A 253 -7.83 19.57 -10.68
CA ALA A 253 -8.40 18.24 -10.92
C ALA A 253 -8.06 17.64 -12.30
N LEU A 254 -7.39 18.37 -13.19
CA LEU A 254 -7.01 17.86 -14.51
C LEU A 254 -6.21 16.54 -14.36
N GLY A 255 -6.54 15.53 -15.16
CA GLY A 255 -5.84 14.23 -15.12
C GLY A 255 -6.27 13.28 -13.98
N THR A 256 -7.28 13.64 -13.17
CA THR A 256 -7.80 12.77 -12.10
C THR A 256 -8.94 11.84 -12.53
N THR A 257 -9.51 12.06 -13.71
CA THR A 257 -10.62 11.23 -14.21
C THR A 257 -10.09 9.97 -14.88
N PHE A 258 -10.56 8.82 -14.40
CA PHE A 258 -10.10 7.52 -14.89
C PHE A 258 -10.98 7.10 -16.06
N ILE A 259 -10.36 6.63 -17.14
CA ILE A 259 -11.06 6.17 -18.34
C ILE A 259 -11.17 4.64 -18.37
N PRO A 260 -12.15 4.07 -19.09
CA PRO A 260 -12.24 2.63 -19.30
C PRO A 260 -10.92 2.03 -19.80
N ASN A 261 -10.47 0.97 -19.13
CA ASN A 261 -9.33 0.19 -19.59
C ASN A 261 -9.79 -0.77 -20.69
N VAL A 262 -9.60 -0.37 -21.95
CA VAL A 262 -9.95 -1.16 -23.13
C VAL A 262 -8.66 -1.69 -23.75
N ASP A 263 -8.62 -2.98 -24.08
CA ASP A 263 -7.54 -3.56 -24.86
C ASP A 263 -7.86 -3.39 -26.36
N PRO A 264 -7.16 -2.50 -27.09
CA PRO A 264 -7.46 -2.25 -28.50
C PRO A 264 -7.04 -3.43 -29.41
N SER A 265 -6.28 -4.39 -28.91
CA SER A 265 -5.81 -5.56 -29.67
C SER A 265 -6.75 -6.76 -29.58
N ILE A 266 -7.72 -6.72 -28.66
CA ILE A 266 -8.71 -7.78 -28.48
C ILE A 266 -9.98 -7.39 -29.25
N PRO A 267 -10.62 -8.32 -30.01
CA PRO A 267 -11.88 -8.06 -30.69
C PRO A 267 -12.97 -7.49 -29.78
N ASP A 268 -13.84 -6.66 -30.36
CA ASP A 268 -14.92 -5.94 -29.66
C ASP A 268 -15.94 -6.85 -28.95
N ASP A 269 -15.92 -8.16 -29.19
CA ASP A 269 -16.85 -9.17 -28.64
C ASP A 269 -16.32 -9.94 -27.42
N VAL A 270 -15.16 -9.56 -26.90
CA VAL A 270 -14.55 -10.07 -25.67
C VAL A 270 -14.74 -9.05 -24.54
N VAL A 271 -14.67 -9.51 -23.29
CA VAL A 271 -14.76 -8.71 -22.04
C VAL A 271 -13.84 -7.47 -22.03
N TRP A 272 -12.85 -7.36 -22.93
CA TRP A 272 -11.92 -6.22 -23.03
C TRP A 272 -12.29 -5.17 -24.09
N GLY A 273 -13.37 -5.39 -24.85
CA GLY A 273 -13.83 -4.53 -25.94
C GLY A 273 -14.54 -3.24 -25.50
N ARG A 274 -15.04 -2.50 -26.50
CA ARG A 274 -15.71 -1.20 -26.33
C ARG A 274 -16.98 -1.28 -25.47
N SER A 275 -17.36 -0.13 -24.91
CA SER A 275 -18.53 0.03 -24.02
C SER A 275 -19.89 -0.10 -24.71
N ASP A 276 -19.92 -0.19 -26.04
CA ASP A 276 -21.12 -0.16 -26.88
C ASP A 276 -21.58 -1.53 -27.39
N ASN A 277 -20.87 -2.62 -27.05
CA ASN A 277 -21.30 -3.96 -27.44
C ASN A 277 -22.56 -4.38 -26.66
N PRO A 278 -23.71 -4.60 -27.34
CA PRO A 278 -24.99 -4.90 -26.67
C PRO A 278 -25.02 -6.25 -25.94
N LYS A 279 -24.04 -7.13 -26.21
CA LYS A 279 -23.89 -8.41 -25.51
C LYS A 279 -23.56 -8.24 -24.02
N TYR A 280 -22.94 -7.13 -23.65
CA TYR A 280 -22.44 -6.88 -22.30
C TYR A 280 -23.25 -5.78 -21.61
N LYS A 281 -23.59 -5.98 -20.33
CA LYS A 281 -23.95 -4.88 -19.43
C LYS A 281 -22.69 -4.37 -18.74
N GLN A 282 -22.66 -3.07 -18.47
CA GLN A 282 -21.53 -2.42 -17.82
C GLN A 282 -22.00 -1.41 -16.79
N LEU A 283 -21.23 -1.27 -15.73
CA LEU A 283 -21.37 -0.17 -14.77
C LEU A 283 -19.98 0.40 -14.48
N PHE A 284 -19.93 1.69 -14.20
CA PHE A 284 -18.73 2.43 -13.89
C PHE A 284 -18.90 3.09 -12.52
N SER A 285 -17.91 2.93 -11.66
CA SER A 285 -17.74 3.74 -10.45
C SER A 285 -16.56 4.72 -10.66
N LYS A 286 -16.05 5.38 -9.61
CA LYS A 286 -14.90 6.28 -9.71
C LYS A 286 -13.67 5.56 -10.27
N HIS A 287 -13.27 4.45 -9.66
CA HIS A 287 -12.05 3.72 -10.01
C HIS A 287 -12.28 2.44 -10.81
N PHE A 288 -13.51 1.91 -10.88
CA PHE A 288 -13.77 0.62 -11.50
C PHE A 288 -14.71 0.69 -12.71
N ARG A 289 -14.56 -0.31 -13.59
CA ARG A 289 -15.51 -0.68 -14.64
C ARG A 289 -15.86 -2.15 -14.45
N MET A 290 -17.12 -2.46 -14.21
CA MET A 290 -17.59 -3.84 -14.15
C MET A 290 -18.37 -4.20 -15.40
N MET A 291 -18.16 -5.42 -15.90
CA MET A 291 -18.83 -5.93 -17.09
C MET A 291 -19.30 -7.36 -16.90
N TRP A 292 -20.48 -7.68 -17.43
CA TRP A 292 -21.02 -9.04 -17.40
C TRP A 292 -21.93 -9.30 -18.59
N GLU A 293 -22.13 -10.58 -18.92
CA GLU A 293 -23.02 -11.04 -20.01
C GLU A 293 -24.37 -11.45 -19.42
N PRO A 294 -25.46 -10.66 -19.57
CA PRO A 294 -26.75 -11.00 -18.98
C PRO A 294 -27.30 -12.35 -19.46
N GLU A 295 -27.00 -12.75 -20.70
CA GLU A 295 -27.44 -14.04 -21.26
C GLU A 295 -26.81 -15.25 -20.55
N LYS A 296 -25.63 -15.11 -19.96
CA LYS A 296 -24.98 -16.17 -19.17
C LYS A 296 -25.44 -16.19 -17.71
N ASP A 297 -26.13 -15.15 -17.26
CA ASP A 297 -26.65 -15.03 -15.89
C ASP A 297 -27.99 -15.75 -15.71
N ILE A 298 -27.99 -17.07 -15.94
CA ILE A 298 -29.19 -17.91 -15.88
C ILE A 298 -29.92 -17.77 -14.53
N ASN A 299 -29.17 -17.58 -13.45
CA ASN A 299 -29.68 -17.45 -12.09
C ASN A 299 -30.03 -16.00 -11.70
N LYS A 300 -29.83 -15.02 -12.58
CA LYS A 300 -30.09 -13.59 -12.36
C LYS A 300 -29.40 -13.06 -11.09
N ILE A 301 -28.16 -13.48 -10.86
CA ILE A 301 -27.37 -13.06 -9.69
C ILE A 301 -26.85 -11.64 -9.89
N MET A 302 -26.38 -11.30 -11.10
CA MET A 302 -25.87 -9.97 -11.47
C MET A 302 -27.02 -9.05 -11.90
N THR A 303 -27.92 -8.74 -10.96
CA THR A 303 -28.87 -7.64 -11.14
C THR A 303 -28.16 -6.28 -11.09
N ASP A 304 -28.78 -5.22 -11.62
CA ASP A 304 -28.19 -3.87 -11.55
C ASP A 304 -27.97 -3.41 -10.09
N GLU A 305 -28.83 -3.84 -9.16
CA GLU A 305 -28.68 -3.59 -7.72
C GLU A 305 -27.47 -4.33 -7.14
N THR A 306 -27.34 -5.63 -7.45
CA THR A 306 -26.18 -6.43 -7.02
C THR A 306 -24.89 -5.84 -7.55
N ALA A 307 -24.89 -5.45 -8.83
CA ALA A 307 -23.74 -4.86 -9.49
C ALA A 307 -23.34 -3.50 -8.87
N ARG A 308 -24.31 -2.64 -8.54
CA ARG A 308 -24.04 -1.37 -7.85
C ARG A 308 -23.43 -1.59 -6.47
N LYS A 309 -24.01 -2.48 -5.67
CA LYS A 309 -23.48 -2.82 -4.35
C LYS A 309 -22.06 -3.39 -4.41
N MET A 310 -21.77 -4.24 -5.39
CA MET A 310 -20.42 -4.76 -5.60
C MET A 310 -19.42 -3.64 -5.93
N LEU A 311 -19.82 -2.65 -6.74
CA LEU A 311 -18.95 -1.51 -7.04
C LEU A 311 -18.69 -0.64 -5.81
N GLU A 312 -19.71 -0.36 -4.99
CA GLU A 312 -19.55 0.35 -3.72
C GLU A 312 -18.52 -0.37 -2.81
N GLU A 313 -18.66 -1.69 -2.66
CA GLU A 313 -17.71 -2.51 -1.89
C GLU A 313 -16.30 -2.52 -2.52
N TYR A 314 -16.17 -2.52 -3.84
CA TYR A 314 -14.88 -2.43 -4.51
C TYR A 314 -14.18 -1.07 -4.31
N GLU A 315 -14.94 0.03 -4.26
CA GLU A 315 -14.41 1.35 -3.90
C GLU A 315 -13.86 1.36 -2.46
N GLU A 316 -14.53 0.68 -1.52
CA GLU A 316 -13.99 0.52 -0.16
C GLU A 316 -12.67 -0.28 -0.14
N VAL A 317 -12.55 -1.32 -0.98
CA VAL A 317 -11.30 -2.09 -1.11
C VAL A 317 -10.20 -1.23 -1.73
N TYR A 318 -10.52 -0.37 -2.70
CA TYR A 318 -9.56 0.56 -3.30
C TYR A 318 -8.94 1.49 -2.24
N ASP A 319 -9.79 2.15 -1.46
CA ASP A 319 -9.37 3.06 -0.39
C ASP A 319 -8.53 2.33 0.66
N LEU A 320 -8.93 1.11 1.05
CA LEU A 320 -8.18 0.28 1.99
C LEU A 320 -6.78 -0.05 1.45
N TYR A 321 -6.67 -0.46 0.19
CA TYR A 321 -5.38 -0.86 -0.39
C TYR A 321 -4.45 0.33 -0.59
N GLU A 322 -4.97 1.51 -0.94
CA GLU A 322 -4.20 2.75 -0.97
C GLU A 322 -3.67 3.12 0.42
N GLN A 323 -4.52 3.05 1.46
CA GLN A 323 -4.10 3.27 2.85
C GLN A 323 -3.05 2.26 3.33
N MET A 324 -3.09 1.04 2.80
CA MET A 324 -2.10 0.00 3.07
C MET A 324 -0.81 0.16 2.26
N GLY A 325 -0.72 1.20 1.42
CA GLY A 325 0.49 1.55 0.69
C GLY A 325 0.65 0.78 -0.60
N MET A 326 -0.42 0.24 -1.18
CA MET A 326 -0.35 -0.50 -2.44
C MET A 326 -0.58 0.45 -3.62
N ALA A 327 0.31 0.40 -4.63
CA ALA A 327 0.09 1.13 -5.87
C ALA A 327 -1.08 0.52 -6.66
N ALA A 328 -2.09 1.32 -7.01
CA ALA A 328 -3.25 0.85 -7.77
C ALA A 328 -2.92 0.67 -9.27
N PRO A 329 -3.41 -0.38 -9.95
CA PRO A 329 -3.12 -0.69 -11.37
C PRO A 329 -3.84 0.25 -12.36
N ILE A 330 -3.68 1.55 -12.15
CA ILE A 330 -4.45 2.63 -12.80
C ILE A 330 -3.62 3.40 -13.83
N VAL A 331 -2.35 3.02 -14.02
CA VAL A 331 -1.49 3.51 -15.09
C VAL A 331 -0.77 2.32 -15.70
N SER A 332 -0.40 2.43 -16.97
CA SER A 332 0.19 1.32 -17.69
C SER A 332 1.49 0.84 -17.04
N ALA A 333 1.65 -0.48 -16.89
CA ALA A 333 2.95 -1.08 -16.58
C ALA A 333 3.86 -1.24 -17.82
N ASN A 334 3.31 -1.08 -19.02
CA ASN A 334 4.07 -1.11 -20.26
C ASN A 334 4.76 0.25 -20.46
N LYS A 335 6.10 0.27 -20.53
CA LYS A 335 6.90 1.51 -20.68
C LYS A 335 6.41 2.37 -21.85
N LYS A 336 6.01 1.77 -22.98
CA LYS A 336 5.54 2.48 -24.17
C LYS A 336 4.30 3.37 -23.90
N ASP A 337 3.38 2.90 -23.06
CA ASP A 337 2.08 3.54 -22.79
C ASP A 337 2.07 4.28 -21.44
N ARG A 338 3.18 4.27 -20.70
CA ARG A 338 3.29 4.98 -19.42
C ARG A 338 3.71 6.45 -19.63
N GLY A 339 3.32 7.33 -18.70
CA GLY A 339 3.66 8.75 -18.73
C GLY A 339 2.86 9.58 -19.74
N ASP A 340 1.70 9.08 -20.18
CA ASP A 340 0.76 9.76 -21.10
C ASP A 340 -0.24 10.68 -20.36
N GLY A 341 -0.20 10.72 -19.03
CA GLY A 341 -1.15 11.47 -18.18
C GLY A 341 -2.52 10.80 -18.04
N ILE A 342 -2.71 9.59 -18.59
CA ILE A 342 -3.98 8.87 -18.52
C ILE A 342 -4.03 8.03 -17.23
N LYS A 343 -5.21 8.00 -16.61
CA LYS A 343 -5.55 7.06 -15.54
C LYS A 343 -6.63 6.11 -16.06
N TYR A 344 -6.48 4.83 -15.76
CA TYR A 344 -7.35 3.76 -16.23
C TYR A 344 -8.19 3.22 -15.07
N LYS A 345 -9.47 2.97 -15.34
CA LYS A 345 -10.35 2.23 -14.43
C LYS A 345 -9.88 0.78 -14.35
N ILE A 346 -9.98 0.20 -13.16
CA ILE A 346 -9.72 -1.23 -12.93
C ILE A 346 -10.94 -2.01 -13.42
N ASN A 347 -10.74 -2.95 -14.34
CA ASN A 347 -11.83 -3.78 -14.82
C ASN A 347 -12.22 -4.84 -13.77
N ILE A 348 -13.50 -5.21 -13.71
CA ILE A 348 -14.00 -6.34 -12.91
C ILE A 348 -14.70 -7.30 -13.87
N CYS A 349 -14.26 -8.55 -13.88
CA CYS A 349 -14.71 -9.55 -14.84
C CYS A 349 -15.45 -10.70 -14.14
N ILE A 350 -16.65 -11.00 -14.64
CA ILE A 350 -17.46 -12.11 -14.11
C ILE A 350 -17.15 -13.42 -14.86
N ASN A 351 -16.74 -14.43 -14.11
CA ASN A 351 -16.46 -15.78 -14.61
C ASN A 351 -17.65 -16.72 -14.34
N TRP A 352 -18.36 -17.06 -15.41
CA TRP A 352 -19.53 -17.94 -15.39
C TRP A 352 -19.18 -19.43 -15.21
N GLY A 353 -17.94 -19.84 -15.50
CA GLY A 353 -17.46 -21.21 -15.33
C GLY A 353 -17.11 -21.55 -13.87
N GLY A 354 -17.14 -20.56 -12.97
CA GLY A 354 -16.66 -20.69 -11.60
C GLY A 354 -15.15 -20.57 -11.46
N GLY A 355 -14.68 -20.32 -10.23
CA GLY A 355 -13.29 -20.02 -9.93
C GLY A 355 -12.98 -18.52 -9.95
N ALA A 356 -11.94 -18.14 -9.21
CA ALA A 356 -11.47 -16.77 -9.09
C ALA A 356 -9.95 -16.75 -9.31
N PHE A 357 -9.46 -15.72 -10.00
CA PHE A 357 -8.04 -15.50 -10.25
C PHE A 357 -7.75 -14.03 -10.62
N GLY A 358 -6.52 -13.58 -10.36
CA GLY A 358 -6.02 -12.30 -10.85
C GLY A 358 -5.70 -12.36 -12.35
N GLY A 359 -6.28 -11.46 -13.13
CA GLY A 359 -5.99 -11.28 -14.55
C GLY A 359 -5.01 -10.15 -14.83
N TYR A 360 -4.46 -10.13 -16.05
CA TYR A 360 -3.54 -9.10 -16.52
C TYR A 360 -3.81 -8.73 -17.97
N ASN A 361 -4.08 -7.45 -18.24
CA ASN A 361 -4.28 -6.94 -19.60
C ASN A 361 -2.91 -6.71 -20.22
N GLY A 362 -2.46 -7.60 -21.10
CA GLY A 362 -1.13 -7.51 -21.70
C GLY A 362 -0.90 -6.26 -22.56
N ALA A 363 -1.94 -5.72 -23.21
CA ALA A 363 -1.78 -4.55 -24.07
C ALA A 363 -1.53 -3.26 -23.29
N ARG A 364 -2.23 -3.09 -22.15
CA ARG A 364 -2.10 -1.90 -21.29
C ARG A 364 -1.26 -2.13 -20.04
N GLY A 365 -0.94 -3.37 -19.70
CA GLY A 365 -0.16 -3.74 -18.54
C GLY A 365 -0.86 -3.47 -17.20
N CYS A 366 -2.19 -3.59 -17.12
CA CYS A 366 -2.96 -3.39 -15.89
C CYS A 366 -3.55 -4.71 -15.39
N GLY A 367 -3.41 -4.99 -14.10
CA GLY A 367 -4.08 -6.12 -13.44
C GLY A 367 -5.56 -5.87 -13.16
N TYR A 368 -6.33 -6.95 -12.97
CA TYR A 368 -7.75 -6.89 -12.64
C TYR A 368 -8.26 -8.18 -11.98
N PRO A 369 -9.33 -8.15 -11.16
CA PRO A 369 -9.95 -9.36 -10.61
C PRO A 369 -10.88 -10.07 -11.60
N ILE A 370 -10.88 -11.41 -11.54
CA ILE A 370 -11.87 -12.29 -12.18
C ILE A 370 -12.47 -13.19 -11.11
N HIS A 371 -13.80 -13.24 -11.01
CA HIS A 371 -14.47 -14.09 -10.00
C HIS A 371 -15.91 -14.45 -10.38
N ALA A 372 -16.53 -15.35 -9.61
CA ALA A 372 -17.91 -15.77 -9.80
C ALA A 372 -18.94 -14.62 -9.62
N PRO A 373 -20.17 -14.76 -10.13
CA PRO A 373 -21.22 -13.75 -9.97
C PRO A 373 -21.56 -13.41 -8.50
N GLY A 374 -21.87 -12.14 -8.22
CA GLY A 374 -22.49 -11.70 -6.97
C GLY A 374 -21.58 -11.65 -5.73
N ILE A 375 -20.26 -11.73 -5.90
CA ILE A 375 -19.28 -11.65 -4.80
C ILE A 375 -18.23 -10.59 -5.09
N VAL A 376 -17.74 -9.90 -4.07
CA VAL A 376 -16.52 -9.09 -4.16
C VAL A 376 -15.35 -9.97 -3.75
N HIS A 377 -14.34 -10.09 -4.61
CA HIS A 377 -13.17 -10.93 -4.35
C HIS A 377 -11.92 -10.07 -4.12
N ALA A 378 -11.83 -9.49 -2.92
CA ALA A 378 -10.71 -8.64 -2.52
C ALA A 378 -9.36 -9.34 -2.74
N HIS A 379 -9.28 -10.66 -2.51
CA HIS A 379 -8.07 -11.47 -2.79
C HIS A 379 -7.60 -11.35 -4.25
N GLU A 380 -8.51 -11.47 -5.22
CA GLU A 380 -8.11 -11.35 -6.64
C GLU A 380 -7.77 -9.91 -7.02
N LEU A 381 -8.44 -8.93 -6.42
CA LEU A 381 -8.06 -7.54 -6.59
C LEU A 381 -6.66 -7.28 -6.00
N GLY A 382 -6.29 -7.97 -4.92
CA GLY A 382 -4.94 -7.94 -4.39
C GLY A 382 -3.89 -8.38 -5.41
N HIS A 383 -4.19 -9.40 -6.23
CA HIS A 383 -3.30 -9.82 -7.32
C HIS A 383 -3.20 -8.75 -8.41
N ALA A 384 -4.30 -8.07 -8.74
CA ALA A 384 -4.28 -6.95 -9.66
C ALA A 384 -3.31 -5.86 -9.18
N TYR A 385 -3.33 -5.51 -7.89
CA TYR A 385 -2.40 -4.56 -7.29
C TYR A 385 -0.96 -5.07 -7.32
N GLN A 386 -0.71 -6.35 -7.06
CA GLN A 386 0.66 -6.92 -7.14
C GLN A 386 1.32 -6.71 -8.51
N THR A 387 0.55 -6.70 -9.60
CA THR A 387 1.09 -6.45 -10.95
C THR A 387 1.65 -5.03 -11.13
N GLN A 388 1.19 -4.09 -10.29
CA GLN A 388 1.56 -2.69 -10.31
C GLN A 388 2.64 -2.34 -9.27
N GLN A 389 3.19 -3.29 -8.52
CA GLN A 389 4.29 -2.98 -7.63
C GLN A 389 5.63 -2.98 -8.38
N MET A 390 6.64 -2.33 -7.81
CA MET A 390 7.99 -2.28 -8.40
C MET A 390 8.69 -3.65 -8.42
N GLY A 391 8.36 -4.53 -7.48
CA GLY A 391 8.98 -5.84 -7.34
C GLY A 391 7.98 -6.97 -7.21
N GLY A 392 8.46 -8.07 -6.66
CA GLY A 392 7.65 -9.24 -6.33
C GLY A 392 8.32 -10.12 -5.30
N LEU A 393 7.50 -10.82 -4.51
CA LEU A 393 7.97 -11.81 -3.55
C LEU A 393 7.90 -13.22 -4.16
N ALA A 394 8.93 -14.03 -3.86
CA ALA A 394 9.08 -15.38 -4.41
C ALA A 394 8.06 -16.39 -3.88
N GLY A 395 7.97 -17.56 -4.51
CA GLY A 395 7.23 -18.71 -3.98
C GLY A 395 5.72 -18.44 -3.92
N ASN A 396 5.05 -18.85 -2.85
CA ASN A 396 3.60 -18.63 -2.69
C ASN A 396 3.27 -17.37 -1.87
N TRP A 397 4.24 -16.49 -1.65
CA TRP A 397 4.05 -15.29 -0.84
C TRP A 397 3.10 -14.28 -1.48
N TRP A 398 2.94 -14.33 -2.81
CA TRP A 398 1.93 -13.56 -3.52
C TRP A 398 0.51 -13.91 -3.04
N GLU A 399 0.21 -15.19 -2.83
CA GLU A 399 -1.08 -15.65 -2.29
C GLU A 399 -1.23 -15.32 -0.80
N THR A 400 -0.17 -15.49 -0.01
CA THR A 400 -0.20 -15.12 1.41
C THR A 400 -0.49 -13.64 1.62
N HIS A 401 0.09 -12.80 0.76
CA HIS A 401 -0.12 -11.35 0.81
C HIS A 401 -1.54 -10.97 0.41
N THR A 402 -2.08 -11.53 -0.67
CA THR A 402 -3.46 -11.23 -1.08
C THR A 402 -4.49 -11.76 -0.09
N SER A 403 -4.23 -12.89 0.55
CA SER A 403 -5.07 -13.37 1.67
C SER A 403 -5.04 -12.42 2.87
N TRP A 404 -3.87 -11.81 3.17
CA TRP A 404 -3.78 -10.77 4.20
C TRP A 404 -4.57 -9.51 3.83
N LEU A 405 -4.41 -9.02 2.59
CA LEU A 405 -5.15 -7.87 2.06
C LEU A 405 -6.66 -8.13 2.11
N ALA A 406 -7.12 -9.30 1.66
CA ALA A 406 -8.52 -9.70 1.68
C ALA A 406 -9.07 -9.79 3.10
N LYS A 407 -8.32 -10.38 4.03
CA LYS A 407 -8.71 -10.50 5.44
C LYS A 407 -9.01 -9.14 6.08
N ARG A 408 -8.25 -8.11 5.73
CA ARG A 408 -8.47 -6.74 6.24
C ARG A 408 -9.80 -6.14 5.79
N PHE A 409 -10.27 -6.50 4.61
CA PHE A 409 -11.61 -6.18 4.13
C PHE A 409 -12.66 -7.10 4.77
N GLU A 410 -12.46 -8.43 4.71
CA GLU A 410 -13.42 -9.44 5.16
C GLU A 410 -13.64 -9.49 6.68
N ASN A 411 -12.75 -8.93 7.50
CA ASN A 411 -13.02 -8.71 8.93
C ASN A 411 -14.26 -7.85 9.17
N ARG A 412 -14.77 -7.16 8.13
CA ARG A 412 -16.06 -6.47 8.13
C ARG A 412 -17.25 -7.37 7.74
N ASN A 413 -17.03 -8.56 7.14
CA ASN A 413 -18.06 -9.42 6.49
C ASN A 413 -17.90 -10.96 6.68
N SER A 414 -17.10 -11.43 7.64
CA SER A 414 -16.49 -12.78 7.79
C SER A 414 -17.22 -14.03 7.24
N LYS A 415 -16.57 -14.80 6.33
CA LYS A 415 -17.00 -16.16 5.90
C LYS A 415 -15.92 -17.25 5.74
N PHE A 416 -14.61 -16.99 5.90
CA PHE A 416 -13.57 -18.00 5.67
C PHE A 416 -12.94 -18.60 6.94
N ASN A 417 -12.77 -19.93 6.96
CA ASN A 417 -12.15 -20.68 8.07
C ASN A 417 -10.67 -20.95 7.77
N TYR A 418 -9.80 -20.01 8.15
CA TYR A 418 -8.38 -20.05 7.80
C TYR A 418 -7.53 -21.00 8.66
N TYR A 419 -8.12 -21.65 9.66
CA TYR A 419 -7.41 -22.30 10.75
C TYR A 419 -6.99 -23.74 10.43
N ASN A 420 -7.80 -24.44 9.61
CA ASN A 420 -7.65 -25.87 9.33
C ASN A 420 -6.36 -26.24 8.59
N ALA A 421 -5.83 -25.34 7.77
CA ALA A 421 -4.59 -25.59 7.03
C ALA A 421 -3.36 -25.02 7.74
N MET A 422 -3.49 -23.95 8.52
CA MET A 422 -2.35 -23.35 9.20
C MET A 422 -1.84 -24.21 10.35
N ILE A 423 -2.76 -24.68 11.21
CA ILE A 423 -2.45 -25.45 12.42
C ILE A 423 -1.63 -26.73 12.14
N PRO A 424 -2.07 -27.66 11.27
CA PRO A 424 -1.34 -28.90 11.05
C PRO A 424 -0.02 -28.71 10.29
N ASN A 425 0.24 -27.50 9.78
CA ASN A 425 1.43 -27.18 9.00
C ASN A 425 2.33 -26.14 9.69
N ALA A 426 2.07 -25.81 10.96
CA ALA A 426 2.77 -24.74 11.68
C ALA A 426 4.29 -24.98 11.82
N MET A 427 4.73 -26.25 11.89
CA MET A 427 6.14 -26.60 11.99
C MET A 427 6.89 -26.55 10.65
N PHE A 428 6.19 -26.49 9.52
CA PHE A 428 6.81 -26.39 8.20
C PHE A 428 7.20 -24.95 7.87
N PHE A 429 8.05 -24.79 6.87
CA PHE A 429 8.32 -23.46 6.32
C PHE A 429 7.01 -22.77 5.92
N ILE A 430 6.90 -21.49 6.22
CA ILE A 430 5.68 -20.71 5.97
C ILE A 430 5.47 -20.46 4.47
N SER A 431 4.20 -20.25 4.08
CA SER A 431 3.81 -20.04 2.67
C SER A 431 4.21 -21.21 1.77
N ASN A 432 4.11 -22.42 2.31
CA ASN A 432 4.31 -23.65 1.56
C ASN A 432 3.01 -24.06 0.84
N GLY A 433 3.12 -24.99 -0.11
CA GLY A 433 2.01 -25.50 -0.94
C GLY A 433 0.77 -26.01 -0.18
N ARG A 434 0.85 -26.21 1.14
CA ARG A 434 -0.26 -26.68 1.98
C ARG A 434 -0.96 -25.56 2.75
N ASN A 435 -0.35 -24.38 2.90
CA ASN A 435 -0.86 -23.34 3.79
C ASN A 435 -0.76 -21.90 3.28
N TYR A 436 -0.37 -21.66 2.03
CA TYR A 436 -0.09 -20.31 1.53
C TYR A 436 -1.27 -19.31 1.56
N TYR A 437 -2.52 -19.77 1.44
CA TYR A 437 -3.72 -18.93 1.67
C TYR A 437 -4.00 -18.59 3.15
N HIS A 438 -3.36 -19.30 4.07
CA HIS A 438 -3.77 -19.37 5.48
C HIS A 438 -2.74 -18.76 6.44
N CYS A 439 -1.53 -18.53 5.96
CA CYS A 439 -0.40 -18.08 6.76
C CYS A 439 -0.21 -16.55 6.79
N TYR A 440 -1.26 -15.78 6.52
CA TYR A 440 -1.21 -14.30 6.53
C TYR A 440 -0.92 -13.70 7.91
N HIS A 441 -1.04 -14.48 8.99
CA HIS A 441 -0.89 -14.04 10.37
C HIS A 441 0.47 -13.39 10.66
N ILE A 442 1.51 -13.72 9.89
CA ILE A 442 2.78 -13.01 9.99
C ILE A 442 2.66 -11.55 9.58
N PHE A 443 2.02 -11.27 8.45
CA PHE A 443 1.79 -9.90 7.99
C PHE A 443 0.89 -9.16 8.98
N GLU A 444 -0.09 -9.86 9.56
CA GLU A 444 -0.88 -9.31 10.65
C GLU A 444 -0.01 -8.95 11.86
N GLN A 445 0.85 -9.84 12.32
CA GLN A 445 1.74 -9.55 13.44
C GLN A 445 2.73 -8.40 13.14
N ILE A 446 3.31 -8.36 11.94
CA ILE A 446 4.20 -7.27 11.51
C ILE A 446 3.46 -5.93 11.49
N SER A 447 2.22 -5.91 11.02
CA SER A 447 1.42 -4.68 10.95
C SER A 447 1.09 -4.08 12.32
N LEU A 448 1.13 -4.88 13.38
CA LEU A 448 0.93 -4.45 14.76
C LEU A 448 2.21 -3.89 15.41
N GLU A 449 3.37 -4.06 14.78
CA GLU A 449 4.64 -3.53 15.29
C GLU A 449 4.76 -2.04 14.91
N PRO A 450 4.76 -1.10 15.89
CA PRO A 450 4.71 0.33 15.60
C PRO A 450 5.86 0.85 14.73
N GLU A 451 7.01 0.20 14.79
CA GLU A 451 8.19 0.52 13.98
C GLU A 451 8.12 0.04 12.52
N LEU A 452 7.17 -0.84 12.19
CA LEU A 452 7.02 -1.45 10.86
C LEU A 452 5.67 -1.09 10.23
N GLY A 453 4.57 -1.50 10.85
CA GLY A 453 3.21 -1.27 10.35
C GLY A 453 2.90 -1.93 9.01
N THR A 454 1.78 -1.53 8.40
CA THR A 454 1.36 -1.98 7.06
C THR A 454 2.33 -1.52 5.97
N MET A 455 2.91 -0.33 6.12
CA MET A 455 3.86 0.27 5.19
C MET A 455 5.10 -0.59 4.97
N PHE A 456 5.60 -1.27 6.01
CA PHE A 456 6.71 -2.21 5.85
C PHE A 456 6.38 -3.34 4.86
N ILE A 457 5.16 -3.88 4.94
CA ILE A 457 4.72 -4.98 4.07
C ILE A 457 4.62 -4.48 2.63
N ALA A 458 4.05 -3.30 2.41
CA ALA A 458 4.02 -2.67 1.09
C ALA A 458 5.43 -2.40 0.54
N LYS A 459 6.37 -1.97 1.39
CA LYS A 459 7.77 -1.76 1.01
C LYS A 459 8.47 -3.04 0.57
N LEU A 460 8.15 -4.21 1.15
CA LEU A 460 8.70 -5.49 0.68
C LEU A 460 8.37 -5.75 -0.80
N TRP A 461 7.18 -5.34 -1.26
CA TRP A 461 6.73 -5.47 -2.64
C TRP A 461 7.26 -4.37 -3.56
N ASN A 462 7.52 -3.19 -3.02
CA ASN A 462 7.99 -2.02 -3.77
C ASN A 462 9.50 -1.89 -3.72
N THR A 463 10.18 -2.92 -4.20
CA THR A 463 11.64 -2.92 -4.41
C THR A 463 11.96 -3.33 -5.83
N ASN A 464 13.11 -2.90 -6.34
CA ASN A 464 13.57 -3.40 -7.63
C ASN A 464 13.85 -4.92 -7.57
N GLY A 465 13.32 -5.65 -8.55
CA GLY A 465 13.53 -7.09 -8.73
C GLY A 465 12.33 -7.96 -8.32
N ARG A 466 12.16 -9.06 -9.04
CA ARG A 466 11.13 -10.08 -8.78
C ARG A 466 11.70 -11.26 -7.98
N ASP A 467 10.79 -12.09 -7.49
CA ASP A 467 11.08 -13.39 -6.88
C ASP A 467 12.06 -13.35 -5.72
N ALA A 468 12.01 -12.29 -4.92
CA ALA A 468 12.80 -12.20 -3.71
C ALA A 468 12.10 -12.90 -2.55
N TYR A 469 12.84 -13.76 -1.86
CA TYR A 469 12.34 -14.30 -0.61
C TYR A 469 12.16 -13.15 0.40
N PRO A 470 10.98 -13.00 1.04
CA PRO A 470 10.64 -11.79 1.80
C PRO A 470 11.62 -11.45 2.92
N PHE A 471 12.30 -12.45 3.46
CA PHE A 471 13.25 -12.27 4.53
C PHE A 471 14.62 -11.79 4.05
N LEU A 472 15.10 -12.31 2.92
CA LEU A 472 16.30 -11.76 2.27
C LEU A 472 16.04 -10.32 1.85
N ARG A 473 14.82 -10.04 1.37
CA ARG A 473 14.37 -8.68 1.09
C ARG A 473 14.38 -7.80 2.33
N ALA A 474 13.79 -8.29 3.43
CA ALA A 474 13.75 -7.54 4.66
C ALA A 474 15.14 -7.25 5.23
N GLU A 475 16.08 -8.21 5.12
CA GLU A 475 17.49 -8.04 5.49
C GLU A 475 18.18 -6.98 4.65
N GLN A 476 17.92 -6.95 3.34
CA GLN A 476 18.47 -5.93 2.44
C GLN A 476 17.94 -4.53 2.76
N LEU A 477 16.64 -4.42 3.04
CA LEU A 477 15.99 -3.14 3.30
C LEU A 477 16.26 -2.61 4.71
N PHE A 478 16.46 -3.51 5.68
CA PHE A 478 16.55 -3.19 7.10
C PHE A 478 17.56 -4.09 7.83
N PRO A 479 18.85 -4.05 7.47
CA PRO A 479 19.87 -4.92 8.08
C PRO A 479 19.94 -4.74 9.60
N ASP A 480 19.77 -3.51 10.08
CA ASP A 480 19.83 -3.17 11.51
C ASP A 480 18.57 -3.60 12.30
N LYS A 481 17.48 -4.00 11.62
CA LYS A 481 16.21 -4.41 12.25
C LYS A 481 15.92 -5.91 12.13
N ILE A 482 16.88 -6.73 11.73
CA ILE A 482 16.65 -8.17 11.57
C ILE A 482 16.22 -8.87 12.85
N ALA A 483 16.78 -8.46 14.00
CA ALA A 483 16.35 -9.00 15.29
C ALA A 483 14.86 -8.70 15.57
N LEU A 484 14.41 -7.47 15.30
CA LEU A 484 13.01 -7.06 15.45
C LEU A 484 12.08 -7.92 14.57
N LEU A 485 12.48 -8.18 13.33
CA LEU A 485 11.72 -9.01 12.39
C LEU A 485 11.65 -10.47 12.83
N LYS A 486 12.74 -11.03 13.32
CA LYS A 486 12.77 -12.38 13.91
C LYS A 486 11.85 -12.49 15.12
N ASP A 487 11.81 -11.46 15.96
CA ASP A 487 10.94 -11.42 17.13
C ASP A 487 9.46 -11.36 16.75
N GLN A 488 9.11 -10.78 15.59
CA GLN A 488 7.73 -10.84 15.10
C GLN A 488 7.28 -12.28 14.84
N TRP A 489 8.21 -13.20 14.53
CA TRP A 489 7.86 -14.60 14.30
C TRP A 489 7.36 -15.30 15.56
N ILE A 490 8.11 -15.19 16.65
CA ILE A 490 7.70 -15.77 17.93
C ILE A 490 6.50 -15.03 18.50
N LYS A 491 6.38 -13.72 18.26
CA LYS A 491 5.20 -12.94 18.62
C LYS A 491 3.95 -13.45 17.87
N MET A 492 4.04 -13.79 16.59
CA MET A 492 2.94 -14.42 15.85
C MET A 492 2.63 -15.81 16.43
N ALA A 493 3.66 -16.66 16.60
CA ALA A 493 3.49 -18.03 17.07
C ALA A 493 2.82 -18.10 18.45
N ARG A 494 3.21 -17.23 19.40
CA ARG A 494 2.60 -17.19 20.74
C ARG A 494 1.14 -16.70 20.72
N ARG A 495 0.79 -15.79 19.81
CA ARG A 495 -0.61 -15.36 19.62
C ARG A 495 -1.49 -16.47 19.09
N ASN A 496 -0.95 -17.36 18.26
CA ASN A 496 -1.70 -18.49 17.69
C ASN A 496 -2.14 -19.53 18.73
N ILE A 497 -1.70 -19.43 20.00
CA ILE A 497 -2.22 -20.25 21.10
C ILE A 497 -3.71 -19.95 21.35
N THR A 498 -4.06 -18.66 21.46
CA THR A 498 -5.43 -18.21 21.75
C THR A 498 -6.05 -17.36 20.63
N TRP A 499 -5.31 -17.11 19.56
CA TRP A 499 -5.68 -16.27 18.42
C TRP A 499 -6.03 -14.83 18.82
N ASP A 500 -5.27 -14.25 19.75
CA ASP A 500 -5.55 -12.94 20.38
C ASP A 500 -5.11 -11.74 19.52
N TYR A 501 -5.26 -11.81 18.19
CA TYR A 501 -5.10 -10.66 17.32
C TYR A 501 -6.24 -9.66 17.55
N PRO A 502 -6.00 -8.33 17.46
CA PRO A 502 -7.01 -7.31 17.74
C PRO A 502 -8.34 -7.51 17.00
N ASP A 503 -8.28 -7.92 15.73
CA ASP A 503 -9.44 -8.09 14.85
C ASP A 503 -9.74 -9.57 14.53
N ALA A 504 -9.23 -10.52 15.31
CA ALA A 504 -9.49 -11.94 15.08
C ALA A 504 -10.86 -12.39 15.60
N VAL A 505 -11.51 -13.27 14.83
CA VAL A 505 -12.61 -14.09 15.35
C VAL A 505 -12.04 -15.02 16.41
N LYS A 506 -12.31 -14.71 17.69
CA LYS A 506 -11.89 -15.55 18.81
C LYS A 506 -12.59 -16.91 18.73
N ASN A 507 -11.80 -17.97 18.81
CA ASN A 507 -12.26 -19.35 18.98
C ASN A 507 -13.08 -19.91 17.78
N PRO A 508 -12.42 -20.21 16.64
CA PRO A 508 -13.09 -20.82 15.49
C PRO A 508 -13.67 -22.19 15.84
N LYS A 509 -14.99 -22.33 15.74
CA LYS A 509 -15.68 -23.61 15.95
C LYS A 509 -15.19 -24.66 14.96
N GLY A 510 -14.91 -25.88 15.45
CA GLY A 510 -14.60 -27.05 14.63
C GLY A 510 -13.12 -27.24 14.27
N VAL A 511 -12.22 -26.47 14.87
CA VAL A 511 -10.77 -26.59 14.67
C VAL A 511 -10.17 -27.57 15.68
N ASP A 512 -9.48 -28.61 15.20
CA ASP A 512 -8.76 -29.54 16.06
C ASP A 512 -7.43 -28.96 16.53
N ILE A 513 -7.48 -28.21 17.63
CA ILE A 513 -6.30 -27.60 18.27
C ILE A 513 -5.28 -28.64 18.76
N ARG A 514 -5.60 -29.94 18.81
CA ARG A 514 -4.60 -30.96 19.17
C ARG A 514 -3.50 -31.03 18.12
N MET A 515 -3.80 -30.72 16.86
CA MET A 515 -2.82 -30.70 15.78
C MET A 515 -1.83 -29.52 15.86
N SER A 516 -2.08 -28.50 16.69
CA SER A 516 -1.09 -27.42 16.91
C SER A 516 -0.07 -27.78 18.00
N ARG A 517 -0.34 -28.84 18.78
CA ARG A 517 0.42 -29.21 19.98
C ARG A 517 1.47 -30.27 19.65
N THR A 518 2.72 -29.97 19.96
CA THR A 518 3.85 -30.90 19.88
C THR A 518 4.10 -31.45 21.28
N LEU A 519 3.87 -32.75 21.48
CA LEU A 519 4.15 -33.40 22.75
C LEU A 519 5.65 -33.67 22.86
N LEU A 520 6.24 -33.25 23.98
CA LEU A 520 7.64 -33.50 24.27
C LEU A 520 7.86 -34.96 24.71
N GLU A 521 8.93 -35.57 24.21
CA GLU A 521 9.38 -36.91 24.58
C GLU A 521 10.50 -36.83 25.61
N PRO A 522 10.45 -37.58 26.72
CA PRO A 522 11.57 -37.66 27.65
C PRO A 522 12.77 -38.34 26.97
N ILE A 523 13.98 -37.83 27.23
CA ILE A 523 15.21 -38.50 26.81
C ILE A 523 15.50 -39.62 27.82
N PRO A 524 15.50 -40.92 27.42
CA PRO A 524 15.51 -42.03 28.38
C PRO A 524 16.71 -42.05 29.34
N TYR A 525 17.84 -41.45 28.97
CA TYR A 525 19.09 -41.48 29.71
C TYR A 525 19.47 -40.13 30.36
N GLU A 526 18.63 -39.10 30.25
CA GLU A 526 18.85 -37.78 30.85
C GLU A 526 17.59 -37.31 31.58
N PRO A 527 17.42 -37.67 32.88
CA PRO A 527 16.24 -37.31 33.65
C PRO A 527 15.98 -35.80 33.66
N GLY A 528 14.74 -35.40 33.36
CA GLY A 528 14.34 -33.99 33.30
C GLY A 528 14.63 -33.31 31.96
N VAL A 529 15.26 -34.01 31.01
CA VAL A 529 15.49 -33.53 29.65
C VAL A 529 14.44 -34.12 28.71
N TYR A 530 13.88 -33.26 27.86
CA TYR A 530 12.86 -33.61 26.90
C TYR A 530 13.22 -33.06 25.51
N ARG A 531 12.69 -33.69 24.47
CA ARG A 531 12.87 -33.26 23.08
C ARG A 531 11.55 -33.29 22.32
N VAL A 532 11.44 -32.49 21.26
CA VAL A 532 10.37 -32.67 20.27
C VAL A 532 10.66 -33.92 19.42
N PRO A 533 9.63 -34.65 18.95
CA PRO A 533 9.80 -35.63 17.88
C PRO A 533 10.50 -34.98 16.70
N LYS A 534 11.49 -35.65 16.12
CA LYS A 534 12.40 -35.06 15.13
C LYS A 534 11.65 -34.55 13.89
N GLU A 535 10.59 -35.26 13.50
CA GLU A 535 9.68 -34.94 12.40
C GLU A 535 8.76 -33.74 12.68
N MET A 536 8.61 -33.35 13.95
CA MET A 536 7.85 -32.17 14.36
C MET A 536 8.75 -30.98 14.68
N ALA A 537 10.07 -31.12 14.63
CA ALA A 537 10.98 -30.00 14.83
C ALA A 537 10.70 -28.88 13.81
N PRO A 538 10.63 -27.61 14.24
CA PRO A 538 10.29 -26.52 13.34
C PRO A 538 11.35 -26.37 12.25
N GLN A 539 10.90 -26.40 11.00
CA GLN A 539 11.69 -25.96 9.84
C GLN A 539 11.92 -24.45 9.91
N GLN A 540 12.77 -23.90 9.03
CA GLN A 540 12.97 -22.45 8.92
C GLN A 540 11.64 -21.70 8.88
N PHE A 541 11.44 -20.78 9.83
CA PHE A 541 10.19 -20.02 10.00
C PHE A 541 8.94 -20.88 10.25
N GLY A 542 9.11 -22.14 10.62
CA GLY A 542 8.11 -22.92 11.33
C GLY A 542 8.16 -22.67 12.83
N TYR A 543 7.09 -23.04 13.52
CA TYR A 543 7.02 -23.01 14.98
C TYR A 543 6.28 -24.22 15.54
N VAL A 544 6.54 -24.51 16.80
CA VAL A 544 5.87 -25.56 17.57
C VAL A 544 5.32 -24.99 18.87
N THR A 545 4.25 -25.59 19.37
CA THR A 545 3.66 -25.25 20.67
C THR A 545 3.64 -26.49 21.55
N CYS A 546 4.35 -26.44 22.67
CA CYS A 546 4.55 -27.58 23.55
C CYS A 546 3.75 -27.36 24.85
N PRO A 547 2.63 -28.06 25.08
CA PRO A 547 1.92 -27.95 26.34
C PRO A 547 2.80 -28.50 27.49
N LEU A 548 2.82 -27.78 28.60
CA LEU A 548 3.56 -28.14 29.81
C LEU A 548 2.59 -28.44 30.96
N GLU A 549 2.95 -29.41 31.80
CA GLU A 549 2.20 -29.71 33.02
C GLU A 549 2.96 -29.18 34.25
N PRO A 550 2.64 -27.97 34.74
CA PRO A 550 3.37 -27.36 35.86
C PRO A 550 3.16 -28.16 37.15
N LYS A 551 4.26 -28.54 37.82
CA LYS A 551 4.25 -29.17 39.16
C LYS A 551 4.48 -28.18 40.29
N SER A 552 4.80 -26.93 39.97
CA SER A 552 4.98 -25.83 40.91
C SER A 552 4.47 -24.52 40.28
N SER A 553 4.26 -23.49 41.09
CA SER A 553 3.83 -22.17 40.58
C SER A 553 4.89 -21.51 39.71
N THR A 554 6.18 -21.81 39.90
CA THR A 554 7.26 -21.29 39.06
C THR A 554 7.80 -22.40 38.18
N VAL A 555 7.75 -22.18 36.87
CA VAL A 555 8.28 -23.10 35.87
C VAL A 555 9.50 -22.47 35.24
N THR A 556 10.61 -23.21 35.21
CA THR A 556 11.83 -22.85 34.50
C THR A 556 12.05 -23.85 33.37
N VAL A 557 12.26 -23.34 32.17
CA VAL A 557 12.70 -24.11 31.00
C VAL A 557 14.14 -23.74 30.72
N ASP A 558 15.00 -24.74 30.55
CA ASP A 558 16.35 -24.58 29.98
C ASP A 558 16.31 -25.11 28.55
N LEU A 559 16.37 -24.21 27.56
CA LEU A 559 16.25 -24.58 26.15
C LEU A 559 17.64 -24.71 25.52
N GLU A 560 17.94 -25.93 25.06
CA GLU A 560 19.09 -26.21 24.21
C GLU A 560 18.60 -26.69 22.84
N GLY A 561 19.00 -25.98 21.78
CA GLY A 561 18.63 -26.34 20.42
C GLY A 561 19.68 -27.22 19.74
N TYR A 562 19.28 -28.02 18.77
CA TYR A 562 20.21 -28.70 17.86
C TYR A 562 20.84 -27.69 16.90
N ILE A 563 21.95 -27.09 17.30
CA ILE A 563 22.62 -26.05 16.52
C ILE A 563 23.46 -26.71 15.42
N TYR A 564 23.21 -26.32 14.16
CA TYR A 564 24.14 -26.51 13.06
C TYR A 564 24.78 -25.15 12.74
N PRO A 565 25.95 -24.81 13.31
CA PRO A 565 26.53 -23.47 13.20
C PRO A 565 26.76 -23.03 11.76
N GLU A 566 27.21 -23.96 10.91
CA GLU A 566 27.47 -23.74 9.47
C GLU A 566 26.20 -23.40 8.68
N ARG A 567 25.02 -23.82 9.15
CA ARG A 567 23.73 -23.51 8.55
C ARG A 567 22.99 -22.35 9.23
N GLY A 568 23.62 -21.74 10.24
CA GLY A 568 23.05 -20.62 10.98
C GLY A 568 21.78 -20.97 11.77
N SER A 569 21.65 -22.18 12.33
CA SER A 569 20.48 -22.53 13.16
C SER A 569 20.34 -21.57 14.35
N GLU A 570 19.16 -20.98 14.52
CA GLU A 570 18.81 -20.09 15.62
C GLU A 570 17.29 -20.16 15.89
N TRP A 571 16.90 -19.85 17.13
CA TRP A 571 15.53 -19.96 17.61
C TRP A 571 15.12 -18.72 18.40
N ARG A 572 13.81 -18.54 18.52
CA ARG A 572 13.17 -17.70 19.53
C ARG A 572 12.12 -18.54 20.24
N ALA A 573 12.08 -18.44 21.56
CA ALA A 573 11.18 -19.16 22.41
C ALA A 573 10.53 -18.24 23.44
N CYS A 574 9.37 -18.67 23.95
CA CYS A 574 8.61 -17.93 24.94
C CYS A 574 7.71 -18.90 25.73
N LEU A 575 7.56 -18.66 27.02
CA LEU A 575 6.52 -19.30 27.84
C LEU A 575 5.20 -18.52 27.68
N VAL A 576 4.09 -19.23 27.52
CA VAL A 576 2.75 -18.66 27.38
C VAL A 576 1.81 -19.29 28.39
N ALA A 577 1.30 -18.51 29.33
CA ALA A 577 0.26 -18.95 30.25
C ALA A 577 -1.12 -18.53 29.74
N VAL A 578 -2.12 -19.40 29.88
CA VAL A 578 -3.49 -19.14 29.46
C VAL A 578 -4.44 -19.32 30.63
N ASN A 579 -5.34 -18.35 30.84
CA ASN A 579 -6.34 -18.39 31.90
C ASN A 579 -7.65 -19.07 31.46
N GLU A 580 -8.57 -19.24 32.40
CA GLU A 580 -9.89 -19.85 32.15
C GLU A 580 -10.76 -19.07 31.14
N LYS A 581 -10.41 -17.82 30.83
CA LYS A 581 -11.08 -16.98 29.83
C LYS A 581 -10.44 -17.05 28.45
N ASN A 582 -9.46 -17.94 28.25
CA ASN A 582 -8.70 -18.08 27.01
C ASN A 582 -7.89 -16.80 26.67
N GLU A 583 -7.40 -16.11 27.71
CA GLU A 583 -6.52 -14.95 27.57
C GLU A 583 -5.07 -15.36 27.84
N SER A 584 -4.16 -14.95 26.95
CA SER A 584 -2.74 -15.29 27.03
C SER A 584 -1.94 -14.23 27.80
N ARG A 585 -0.99 -14.68 28.62
CA ARG A 585 0.12 -13.88 29.13
C ARG A 585 1.44 -14.43 28.61
N TYR A 586 2.25 -13.54 28.04
CA TYR A 586 3.53 -13.87 27.44
C TYR A 586 4.68 -13.67 28.41
N GLY A 587 5.62 -14.60 28.44
CA GLY A 587 6.91 -14.46 29.10
C GLY A 587 7.93 -13.71 28.24
N GLU A 588 9.14 -13.58 28.77
CA GLU A 588 10.28 -13.05 28.03
C GLU A 588 10.60 -13.91 26.81
N ILE A 589 11.04 -13.25 25.74
CA ILE A 589 11.55 -13.92 24.54
C ILE A 589 13.03 -14.27 24.79
N PHE A 590 13.41 -15.50 24.49
CA PHE A 590 14.78 -15.99 24.66
C PHE A 590 15.18 -16.92 23.51
N ALA A 591 16.48 -17.12 23.28
CA ALA A 591 16.99 -17.96 22.18
C ALA A 591 17.46 -19.34 22.66
N SER A 592 18.21 -19.38 23.77
CA SER A 592 18.72 -20.58 24.43
C SER A 592 18.95 -20.28 25.91
N GLY A 593 19.11 -21.32 26.71
CA GLY A 593 19.32 -21.21 28.16
C GLY A 593 18.00 -21.09 28.93
N LYS A 594 18.10 -20.56 30.16
CA LYS A 594 16.99 -20.58 31.11
C LYS A 594 16.04 -19.41 30.95
N SER A 595 14.75 -19.70 30.94
CA SER A 595 13.67 -18.73 31.12
C SER A 595 12.66 -19.26 32.13
N SER A 596 12.07 -18.37 32.92
CA SER A 596 11.14 -18.74 33.99
C SER A 596 9.86 -17.93 33.93
N MET A 597 8.75 -18.55 34.32
CA MET A 597 7.46 -17.89 34.51
C MET A 597 6.83 -18.38 35.81
N THR A 598 6.38 -17.44 36.64
CA THR A 598 5.49 -17.73 37.77
C THR A 598 4.04 -17.62 37.31
N LEU A 599 3.26 -18.68 37.50
CA LEU A 599 1.85 -18.76 37.15
C LEU A 599 0.99 -18.00 38.16
N LYS A 600 -0.02 -17.30 37.65
CA LYS A 600 -1.09 -16.70 38.46
C LYS A 600 -2.15 -17.74 38.82
N PRO A 601 -2.92 -17.56 39.91
CA PRO A 601 -3.91 -18.55 40.35
C PRO A 601 -4.99 -18.93 39.30
N ASP A 602 -5.30 -18.00 38.40
CA ASP A 602 -6.30 -18.15 37.33
C ASP A 602 -5.74 -18.74 36.02
N GLU A 603 -4.42 -18.93 35.92
CA GLU A 603 -3.74 -19.53 34.76
C GLU A 603 -3.73 -21.06 34.89
N LYS A 604 -4.36 -21.74 33.92
CA LYS A 604 -4.58 -23.20 33.96
C LYS A 604 -3.76 -23.97 32.93
N GLU A 605 -3.34 -23.29 31.88
CA GLU A 605 -2.52 -23.89 30.83
C GLU A 605 -1.20 -23.14 30.72
N LEU A 606 -0.13 -23.89 30.42
CA LEU A 606 1.19 -23.35 30.16
C LEU A 606 1.76 -24.00 28.90
N TYR A 607 2.37 -23.20 28.05
CA TYR A 607 2.98 -23.64 26.81
C TYR A 607 4.41 -23.13 26.71
N LEU A 608 5.30 -23.95 26.18
CA LEU A 608 6.56 -23.51 25.58
C LEU A 608 6.34 -23.37 24.07
N VAL A 609 6.47 -22.16 23.55
CA VAL A 609 6.42 -21.92 22.10
C VAL A 609 7.85 -21.73 21.60
N VAL A 610 8.21 -22.41 20.53
CA VAL A 610 9.55 -22.33 19.90
C VAL A 610 9.40 -22.10 18.41
N ALA A 611 10.05 -21.06 17.90
CA ALA A 611 10.08 -20.67 16.50
C ALA A 611 11.51 -20.74 15.96
N ALA A 612 11.70 -21.39 14.81
CA ALA A 612 12.99 -21.39 14.12
C ALA A 612 13.18 -20.07 13.37
N THR A 613 14.22 -19.33 13.74
CA THR A 613 14.52 -17.96 13.25
C THR A 613 16.02 -17.87 12.96
N PRO A 614 16.50 -18.55 11.89
CA PRO A 614 17.92 -18.78 11.64
C PRO A 614 18.75 -17.48 11.61
N LYS A 615 20.01 -17.58 12.06
CA LYS A 615 20.98 -16.48 12.19
C LYS A 615 21.21 -15.79 10.86
N THR A 616 21.56 -16.58 9.84
CA THR A 616 21.67 -16.20 8.44
C THR A 616 20.50 -16.84 7.72
N MET A 617 19.74 -16.06 6.94
CA MET A 617 18.60 -16.55 6.17
C MET A 617 19.09 -17.54 5.09
N PRO A 618 18.92 -18.87 5.24
CA PRO A 618 19.42 -19.81 4.25
C PRO A 618 18.56 -19.79 2.97
N ILE A 619 19.19 -20.31 1.92
CA ILE A 619 18.85 -20.31 0.48
C ILE A 619 17.36 -20.57 0.19
N ALA A 620 16.85 -19.87 -0.84
CA ALA A 620 15.59 -20.16 -1.51
C ALA A 620 15.43 -21.67 -1.79
N MET A 621 14.30 -22.25 -1.38
CA MET A 621 13.89 -23.59 -1.83
C MET A 621 13.30 -23.52 -3.23
#